data_AF-A0A6S7IFV1-F1
#
_entry.id   AF-A0A6S7IFV1-F1
#
_cell.length_a   1.000
_cell.length_b   1.000
_cell.length_c   1.000
_cell.angle_alpha   90.00
_cell.angle_beta   90.00
_cell.angle_gamma   90.00
#
_symmetry.space_group_name_H-M   'P 1'
#
loop_
_entity.id
_entity.type
_entity.pdbx_description
1 polymer ?
#
loop_
_entity_poly.entity_id
_entity_poly.type
_entity_poly.pdbx_seq_one_letter_code
_entity_poly.pdbx_strand_id
1 'polypeptide(L)'
;MADDPTSDFPVQGILPKRETGAERFLTMFPNYDGRDVLIAIFDTGVDPGAPGLTETSDGKRKVVDLIDCTGSGDIDTSTVVQSQDGYITGLTGRKLKVPADWTNSSNDYHIGIKSAFSLFPKLLKERIKKQEKEEQWDPDHRKLTAKVVKKVPTDVPQTHEEK
;
A
#
# COMPACT_ATOMS: atom_id res chain seq x y z
N MET A 1 11.52 9.87 -46.40
CA MET A 1 10.27 10.22 -45.71
C MET A 1 10.62 10.37 -44.25
N ALA A 2 10.25 11.48 -43.63
CA ALA A 2 10.62 11.77 -42.24
C ALA A 2 9.98 10.73 -41.32
N ASP A 3 10.75 10.25 -40.34
CA ASP A 3 10.26 9.37 -39.28
C ASP A 3 9.06 10.03 -38.59
N ASP A 4 7.96 9.29 -38.55
CA ASP A 4 6.74 9.68 -37.86
C ASP A 4 7.02 9.78 -36.35
N PRO A 5 6.82 10.93 -35.70
CA PRO A 5 7.03 11.08 -34.27
C PRO A 5 6.05 10.26 -33.40
N THR A 6 5.14 9.49 -34.00
CA THR A 6 4.33 8.46 -33.33
C THR A 6 4.96 7.07 -33.37
N SER A 7 6.29 6.94 -33.50
CA SER A 7 6.92 5.62 -33.34
C SER A 7 6.59 5.09 -31.94
N ASP A 8 5.75 4.05 -31.90
CA ASP A 8 5.31 3.39 -30.68
C ASP A 8 6.53 3.07 -29.81
N PHE A 9 6.43 3.38 -28.51
CA PHE A 9 7.42 2.97 -27.51
C PHE A 9 7.83 1.50 -27.77
N PRO A 10 9.14 1.15 -27.78
CA PRO A 10 9.57 -0.18 -28.14
C PRO A 10 9.14 -1.21 -27.08
N VAL A 11 7.92 -1.72 -27.23
CA VAL A 11 7.32 -2.74 -26.38
C VAL A 11 8.03 -4.08 -26.50
N GLN A 12 8.75 -4.33 -27.61
CA GLN A 12 9.49 -5.56 -27.84
C GLN A 12 10.62 -5.80 -26.82
N GLY A 13 11.10 -4.74 -26.13
CA GLY A 13 12.18 -4.85 -25.13
C GLY A 13 11.72 -5.06 -23.68
N ILE A 14 10.41 -4.92 -23.39
CA ILE A 14 9.89 -5.00 -22.00
C ILE A 14 9.85 -6.46 -21.53
N LEU A 15 9.51 -7.39 -22.42
CA LEU A 15 9.44 -8.83 -22.17
C LEU A 15 10.20 -9.57 -23.29
N PRO A 16 11.19 -10.41 -22.98
CA PRO A 16 12.04 -11.07 -23.97
C PRO A 16 11.34 -12.24 -24.68
N LYS A 17 10.19 -11.99 -25.31
CA LYS A 17 9.33 -13.02 -25.94
C LYS A 17 9.99 -13.67 -27.16
N ARG A 18 10.90 -12.96 -27.82
CA ARG A 18 11.66 -13.44 -28.99
C ARG A 18 12.80 -14.34 -28.55
N GLU A 19 13.58 -13.87 -27.57
CA GLU A 19 14.77 -14.54 -27.05
C GLU A 19 14.39 -15.82 -26.30
N THR A 20 13.29 -15.79 -25.56
CA THR A 20 12.72 -16.99 -24.91
C THR A 20 12.02 -17.94 -25.88
N GLY A 21 11.81 -17.53 -27.14
CA GLY A 21 11.11 -18.32 -28.15
C GLY A 21 9.58 -18.42 -27.95
N ALA A 22 9.01 -17.73 -26.97
CA ALA A 22 7.57 -17.74 -26.68
C ALA A 22 6.74 -17.26 -27.88
N GLU A 23 7.20 -16.23 -28.59
CA GLU A 23 6.54 -15.73 -29.80
C GLU A 23 6.48 -16.83 -30.88
N ARG A 24 7.60 -17.48 -31.17
CA ARG A 24 7.67 -18.57 -32.15
C ARG A 24 6.81 -19.77 -31.74
N PHE A 25 6.78 -20.11 -30.46
CA PHE A 25 5.96 -21.21 -29.94
C PHE A 25 4.46 -20.96 -30.17
N LEU A 26 3.98 -19.76 -29.85
CA LEU A 26 2.58 -19.39 -30.08
C LEU A 26 2.21 -19.32 -31.56
N THR A 27 3.13 -18.90 -32.44
CA THR A 27 2.89 -18.96 -33.90
C THR A 27 2.67 -20.39 -34.40
N MET A 28 3.41 -21.37 -33.86
CA MET A 28 3.25 -22.79 -34.24
C MET A 28 2.04 -23.45 -33.57
N PHE A 29 1.69 -23.01 -32.36
CA PHE A 29 0.58 -23.55 -31.57
C PHE A 29 -0.32 -22.42 -31.03
N PRO A 30 -1.19 -21.84 -31.88
CA PRO A 30 -1.94 -20.63 -31.53
C PRO A 30 -2.87 -20.75 -30.32
N ASN A 31 -3.28 -21.97 -29.97
CA ASN A 31 -4.17 -22.23 -28.83
C ASN A 31 -3.42 -22.58 -27.54
N TYR A 32 -2.08 -22.55 -27.54
CA TYR A 32 -1.24 -22.94 -26.39
C TYR A 32 -0.78 -21.67 -25.65
N ASP A 33 -1.73 -20.76 -25.43
CA ASP A 33 -1.54 -19.42 -24.86
C ASP A 33 -1.78 -19.36 -23.34
N GLY A 34 -1.94 -20.53 -22.70
CA GLY A 34 -2.20 -20.65 -21.27
C GLY A 34 -3.68 -20.62 -20.89
N ARG A 35 -4.60 -20.64 -21.86
CA ARG A 35 -6.03 -20.87 -21.56
C ARG A 35 -6.21 -22.16 -20.74
N ASP A 36 -7.21 -22.13 -19.86
CA ASP A 36 -7.54 -23.21 -18.92
C ASP A 36 -6.43 -23.57 -17.90
N VAL A 37 -5.43 -22.69 -17.73
CA VAL A 37 -4.39 -22.80 -16.71
C VAL A 37 -4.56 -21.70 -15.67
N LEU A 38 -4.51 -22.07 -14.38
CA LEU A 38 -4.48 -21.13 -13.26
C LEU A 38 -3.05 -21.01 -12.71
N ILE A 39 -2.56 -19.79 -12.57
CA ILE A 39 -1.23 -19.49 -12.03
C ILE A 39 -1.40 -18.72 -10.72
N ALA A 40 -0.76 -19.20 -9.65
CA ALA A 40 -0.62 -18.45 -8.40
C ALA A 40 0.71 -17.70 -8.40
N ILE A 41 0.69 -16.42 -8.03
CA ILE A 41 1.87 -15.56 -7.95
C ILE A 41 2.05 -15.12 -6.50
N PHE A 42 3.19 -15.46 -5.90
CA PHE A 42 3.52 -15.05 -4.54
C PHE A 42 4.53 -13.90 -4.63
N ASP A 43 4.02 -12.67 -4.56
CA ASP A 43 4.78 -11.44 -4.67
C ASP A 43 4.20 -10.41 -3.68
N THR A 44 4.68 -9.18 -3.74
CA THR A 44 4.27 -8.03 -2.94
C THR A 44 2.88 -7.48 -3.29
N GLY A 45 2.27 -7.95 -4.38
CA GLY A 45 0.95 -7.56 -4.84
C GLY A 45 0.91 -7.31 -6.36
N VAL A 46 -0.28 -7.06 -6.89
CA VAL A 46 -0.49 -6.71 -8.30
C VAL A 46 -1.68 -5.76 -8.44
N ASP A 47 -1.63 -4.86 -9.42
CA ASP A 47 -2.78 -4.04 -9.81
C ASP A 47 -3.62 -4.77 -10.88
N PRO A 48 -4.82 -5.28 -10.55
CA PRO A 48 -5.68 -5.95 -11.52
C PRO A 48 -6.26 -4.99 -12.58
N GLY A 49 -6.23 -3.67 -12.33
CA GLY A 49 -6.67 -2.64 -13.26
C GLY A 49 -5.61 -2.30 -14.32
N ALA A 50 -4.39 -2.81 -14.20
CA ALA A 50 -3.32 -2.53 -15.15
C ALA A 50 -3.65 -3.07 -16.55
N PRO A 51 -3.36 -2.31 -17.63
CA PRO A 51 -3.53 -2.79 -18.99
C PRO A 51 -2.83 -4.13 -19.23
N GLY A 52 -3.55 -5.10 -19.79
CA GLY A 52 -3.07 -6.46 -20.01
C GLY A 52 -3.29 -7.45 -18.86
N LEU A 53 -3.85 -7.00 -17.72
CA LEU A 53 -4.31 -7.85 -16.61
C LEU A 53 -5.83 -7.91 -16.45
N THR A 54 -6.57 -7.22 -17.32
CA THR A 54 -8.04 -7.17 -17.27
C THR A 54 -8.66 -8.47 -17.81
N GLU A 55 -8.27 -8.87 -19.01
CA GLU A 55 -8.87 -9.98 -19.76
C GLU A 55 -7.83 -10.98 -20.25
N THR A 56 -8.22 -12.25 -20.34
CA THR A 56 -7.49 -13.32 -21.00
C THR A 56 -7.71 -13.30 -22.51
N SER A 57 -6.98 -14.12 -23.26
CA SER A 57 -7.15 -14.24 -24.72
C SER A 57 -8.53 -14.75 -25.16
N ASP A 58 -9.27 -15.40 -24.24
CA ASP A 58 -10.64 -15.88 -24.45
C ASP A 58 -11.71 -15.01 -23.76
N GLY A 59 -11.36 -13.77 -23.38
CA GLY A 59 -12.31 -12.77 -22.89
C GLY A 59 -12.80 -12.98 -21.45
N LYS A 60 -12.15 -13.84 -20.68
CA LYS A 60 -12.45 -14.05 -19.25
C LYS A 60 -11.65 -13.06 -18.40
N ARG A 61 -12.09 -12.82 -17.16
CA ARG A 61 -11.30 -12.05 -16.18
C ARG A 61 -9.98 -12.77 -15.91
N LYS A 62 -8.86 -12.06 -16.04
CA LYS A 62 -7.51 -12.65 -15.91
C LYS A 62 -7.03 -12.81 -14.47
N VAL A 63 -7.28 -11.85 -13.59
CA VAL A 63 -7.02 -11.98 -12.14
C VAL A 63 -8.30 -12.46 -11.46
N VAL A 64 -8.32 -13.73 -11.05
CA VAL A 64 -9.50 -14.35 -10.43
C VAL A 64 -9.57 -14.11 -8.92
N ASP A 65 -8.43 -13.96 -8.26
CA ASP A 65 -8.33 -13.74 -6.82
C ASP A 65 -7.09 -12.91 -6.46
N LEU A 66 -7.15 -12.21 -5.33
CA LEU A 66 -6.08 -11.36 -4.80
C LEU A 66 -6.07 -11.47 -3.27
N ILE A 67 -5.10 -12.20 -2.73
CA ILE A 67 -5.03 -12.50 -1.30
C ILE A 67 -3.81 -11.80 -0.68
N ASP A 68 -4.03 -10.97 0.34
CA ASP A 68 -2.97 -10.46 1.21
C ASP A 68 -2.70 -11.44 2.35
N CYS A 69 -1.59 -12.18 2.26
CA CYS A 69 -1.16 -13.13 3.29
C CYS A 69 -0.32 -12.49 4.41
N THR A 70 -0.12 -11.17 4.39
CA THR A 70 0.72 -10.48 5.39
C THR A 70 -0.05 -10.10 6.67
N GLY A 71 -1.39 -10.10 6.61
CA GLY A 71 -2.26 -9.59 7.66
C GLY A 71 -2.20 -8.06 7.83
N SER A 72 -1.48 -7.36 6.95
CA SER A 72 -1.33 -5.91 7.02
C SER A 72 -2.67 -5.19 6.85
N GLY A 73 -3.63 -5.83 6.16
CA GLY A 73 -5.01 -5.38 5.98
C GLY A 73 -5.97 -5.74 7.11
N ASP A 74 -5.62 -6.62 8.05
CA ASP A 74 -6.59 -7.20 9.00
C ASP A 74 -7.22 -6.17 9.95
N ILE A 75 -8.54 -6.25 10.10
CA ILE A 75 -9.33 -5.43 11.01
C ILE A 75 -10.25 -6.36 11.81
N ASP A 76 -10.18 -6.29 13.13
CA ASP A 76 -11.17 -6.96 13.99
C ASP A 76 -12.53 -6.28 13.81
N THR A 77 -13.48 -7.05 13.28
CA THR A 77 -14.85 -6.65 13.00
C THR A 77 -15.87 -7.49 13.78
N SER A 78 -15.44 -8.08 14.89
CA SER A 78 -16.28 -8.88 15.80
C SER A 78 -17.38 -8.06 16.47
N THR A 79 -17.23 -6.73 16.55
CA THR A 79 -18.27 -5.86 17.10
C THR A 79 -19.36 -5.62 16.08
N VAL A 80 -20.59 -5.97 16.44
CA VAL A 80 -21.78 -5.76 15.62
C VAL A 80 -22.63 -4.65 16.23
N VAL A 81 -23.06 -3.71 15.39
CA VAL A 81 -23.96 -2.62 15.76
C VAL A 81 -25.12 -2.54 14.80
N GLN A 82 -26.24 -1.99 15.25
CA GLN A 82 -27.39 -1.72 14.39
C GLN A 82 -27.51 -0.23 14.09
N SER A 83 -27.98 0.09 12.87
CA SER A 83 -28.27 1.46 12.49
C SER A 83 -29.52 1.95 13.20
N GLN A 84 -29.45 3.17 13.74
CA GLN A 84 -30.57 3.92 14.30
C GLN A 84 -30.71 5.21 13.50
N ASP A 85 -31.86 5.42 12.86
CA ASP A 85 -32.15 6.58 12.02
C ASP A 85 -31.12 6.84 10.90
N GLY A 86 -30.51 5.77 10.37
CA GLY A 86 -29.47 5.86 9.34
C GLY A 86 -28.07 6.18 9.87
N TYR A 87 -27.83 6.04 11.17
CA TYR A 87 -26.54 6.26 11.80
C TYR A 87 -26.08 5.07 12.65
N ILE A 88 -24.77 4.83 12.65
CA ILE A 88 -24.08 3.90 13.55
C ILE A 88 -23.06 4.66 14.39
N THR A 89 -22.85 4.23 15.64
CA THR A 89 -21.76 4.77 16.48
C THR A 89 -20.54 3.88 16.32
N GLY A 90 -19.46 4.42 15.74
CA GLY A 90 -18.22 3.68 15.57
C GLY A 90 -17.44 3.49 16.87
N LEU A 91 -16.43 2.62 16.86
CA LEU A 91 -15.59 2.31 18.04
C LEU A 91 -14.83 3.53 18.60
N THR A 92 -14.70 4.61 17.81
CA THR A 92 -14.14 5.90 18.28
C THR A 92 -15.15 6.79 19.02
N GLY A 93 -16.41 6.36 19.13
CA GLY A 93 -17.54 7.17 19.62
C GLY A 93 -18.14 8.12 18.58
N ARG A 94 -17.54 8.23 17.38
CA ARG A 94 -18.06 9.07 16.29
C ARG A 94 -19.33 8.46 15.70
N LYS A 95 -20.32 9.30 15.39
CA LYS A 95 -21.50 8.92 14.60
C LYS A 95 -21.13 8.87 13.12
N LEU A 96 -21.41 7.74 12.47
CA LEU A 96 -21.19 7.49 11.05
C LEU A 96 -22.54 7.38 10.36
N LYS A 97 -22.73 8.08 9.26
CA LYS A 97 -23.96 8.00 8.45
C LYS A 97 -23.87 6.79 7.53
N VAL A 98 -24.88 5.94 7.57
CA VAL A 98 -25.04 4.83 6.63
C VAL A 98 -25.62 5.39 5.32
N PRO A 99 -24.99 5.13 4.17
CA PRO A 99 -25.55 5.52 2.88
C PRO A 99 -26.92 4.86 2.63
N ALA A 100 -27.86 5.62 2.09
CA ALA A 100 -29.25 5.15 1.91
C ALA A 100 -29.41 4.10 0.79
N ASP A 101 -28.42 4.02 -0.11
CA ASP A 101 -28.33 3.06 -1.21
C ASP A 101 -27.77 1.70 -0.77
N TRP A 102 -27.26 1.57 0.46
CA TRP A 102 -26.79 0.30 0.98
C TRP A 102 -27.96 -0.62 1.34
N THR A 103 -27.92 -1.84 0.79
CA THR A 103 -28.90 -2.88 1.10
C THR A 103 -28.36 -3.78 2.20
N ASN A 104 -28.99 -3.76 3.37
CA ASN A 104 -28.66 -4.65 4.49
C ASN A 104 -29.95 -5.14 5.17
N SER A 105 -30.34 -6.38 4.91
CA SER A 105 -31.60 -6.95 5.40
C SER A 105 -31.58 -7.26 6.91
N SER A 106 -30.42 -7.52 7.51
CA SER A 106 -30.32 -7.82 8.94
C SER A 106 -30.25 -6.57 9.81
N ASN A 107 -29.92 -5.42 9.21
CA ASN A 107 -29.53 -4.18 9.91
C ASN A 107 -28.26 -4.32 10.79
N ASP A 108 -27.55 -5.43 10.69
CA ASP A 108 -26.32 -5.67 11.44
C ASP A 108 -25.11 -5.16 10.67
N TYR A 109 -24.31 -4.31 11.32
CA TYR A 109 -23.09 -3.73 10.76
C TYR A 109 -21.90 -4.19 11.60
N HIS A 110 -20.98 -4.90 10.96
CA HIS A 110 -19.71 -5.28 11.53
C HIS A 110 -18.75 -4.10 11.46
N ILE A 111 -18.31 -3.60 12.61
CA ILE A 111 -17.45 -2.42 12.71
C ILE A 111 -16.09 -2.78 13.29
N GLY A 112 -15.08 -2.09 12.79
CA GLY A 112 -13.71 -2.22 13.25
C GLY A 112 -12.97 -0.89 13.18
N ILE A 113 -11.78 -0.85 13.77
CA ILE A 113 -10.93 0.34 13.76
C ILE A 113 -9.49 -0.06 13.47
N LYS A 114 -8.80 0.77 12.68
CA LYS A 114 -7.36 0.63 12.43
C LYS A 114 -6.69 1.98 12.48
N SER A 115 -5.50 2.02 13.07
CA SER A 115 -4.67 3.23 13.08
C SER A 115 -4.23 3.56 11.66
N ALA A 116 -4.52 4.77 11.17
CA ALA A 116 -4.07 5.22 9.86
C ALA A 116 -2.54 5.12 9.70
N PHE A 117 -1.80 5.41 10.77
CA PHE A 117 -0.34 5.30 10.79
C PHE A 117 0.16 3.86 10.59
N SER A 118 -0.66 2.84 10.86
CA SER A 118 -0.32 1.45 10.56
C SER A 118 -0.34 1.19 9.04
N LEU A 119 -1.30 1.80 8.32
CA LEU A 119 -1.55 1.60 6.89
C LEU A 119 -0.61 2.40 5.98
N PHE A 120 -0.01 3.48 6.48
CA PHE A 120 0.83 4.34 5.65
C PHE A 120 2.09 3.62 5.14
N PRO A 121 2.56 3.94 3.92
CA PRO A 121 3.85 3.45 3.45
C PRO A 121 5.00 4.00 4.28
N LYS A 122 6.11 3.26 4.38
CA LYS A 122 7.28 3.62 5.20
C LYS A 122 7.77 5.05 4.96
N LEU A 123 7.90 5.43 3.68
CA LEU A 123 8.35 6.77 3.29
C LEU A 123 7.43 7.88 3.80
N LEU A 124 6.11 7.64 3.80
CA LEU A 124 5.15 8.58 4.35
C LEU A 124 5.29 8.69 5.88
N LYS A 125 5.45 7.56 6.57
CA LYS A 125 5.67 7.54 8.03
C LYS A 125 6.93 8.31 8.41
N GLU A 126 8.02 8.12 7.68
CA GLU A 126 9.29 8.83 7.90
C GLU A 126 9.14 10.32 7.69
N ARG A 127 8.45 10.74 6.61
CA ARG A 127 8.17 12.15 6.35
C ARG A 127 7.35 12.80 7.46
N ILE A 128 6.26 12.14 7.89
CA ILE A 128 5.40 12.64 8.97
C ILE A 128 6.19 12.75 10.29
N LYS A 129 6.93 11.71 10.67
CA LYS A 129 7.76 11.71 11.88
C LYS A 129 8.82 12.81 11.86
N LYS A 130 9.46 13.04 10.70
CA LYS A 130 10.45 14.10 10.54
C LYS A 130 9.81 15.47 10.74
N GLN A 131 8.68 15.72 10.09
CA GLN A 131 7.95 16.98 10.22
C GLN A 131 7.54 17.23 11.67
N GLU A 132 6.95 16.23 12.34
CA GLU A 132 6.51 16.35 13.73
C GLU A 132 7.68 16.58 14.70
N LYS A 133 8.82 15.92 14.46
CA LYS A 133 10.05 16.19 15.21
C LYS A 133 10.53 17.63 15.03
N GLU A 134 10.58 18.12 13.80
CA GLU A 134 11.11 19.46 13.50
C GLU A 134 10.19 20.58 14.01
N GLU A 135 8.88 20.41 13.90
CA GLU A 135 7.89 21.43 14.27
C GLU A 135 7.56 21.43 15.76
N GLN A 136 7.42 20.26 16.39
CA GLN A 136 6.92 20.16 17.76
C GLN A 136 8.01 19.82 18.78
N TRP A 137 8.93 18.91 18.44
CA TRP A 137 9.92 18.40 19.41
C TRP A 137 11.17 19.29 19.50
N ASP A 138 11.79 19.54 18.35
CA ASP A 138 13.08 20.23 18.25
C ASP A 138 13.10 21.62 18.88
N PRO A 139 12.07 22.49 18.75
CA PRO A 139 12.11 23.84 19.32
C PRO A 139 12.26 23.84 20.84
N ASP A 140 11.49 23.00 21.54
CA ASP A 140 11.54 22.94 23.00
C ASP A 140 12.72 22.11 23.49
N HIS A 141 13.08 21.03 22.78
CA HIS A 141 14.26 20.25 23.08
C HIS A 141 15.54 21.11 22.99
N ARG A 142 15.71 21.91 21.93
CA ARG A 142 16.87 22.81 21.76
C ARG A 142 16.95 23.85 22.89
N LYS A 143 15.82 24.44 23.29
CA LYS A 143 15.78 25.38 24.43
C LYS A 143 16.23 24.73 25.73
N LEU A 144 15.76 23.50 26.01
CA LEU A 144 16.11 22.76 27.22
C LEU A 144 17.59 22.34 27.20
N THR A 145 18.08 21.81 26.08
CA THR A 145 19.49 21.46 25.91
C THR A 145 20.40 22.66 26.13
N ALA A 146 20.08 23.83 25.55
CA ALA A 146 20.85 25.05 25.78
C ALA A 146 20.86 25.48 27.26
N LYS A 147 19.75 25.32 27.99
CA LYS A 147 19.69 25.59 29.44
C LYS A 147 20.57 24.64 30.25
N VAL A 148 20.58 23.36 29.89
CA VAL A 148 21.39 22.34 30.57
C VAL A 148 22.88 22.58 30.31
N VAL A 149 23.28 22.81 29.06
CA VAL A 149 24.68 23.07 28.69
C VAL A 149 25.24 24.27 29.46
N LYS A 150 24.47 25.34 29.66
CA LYS A 150 24.89 26.50 30.48
C LYS A 150 25.13 26.19 31.96
N LYS A 151 24.56 25.09 32.48
CA LYS A 151 24.70 24.66 33.88
C LYS A 151 25.81 23.62 34.07
N VAL A 152 26.36 23.07 32.99
CA VAL A 152 27.48 22.14 33.06
C VAL A 152 28.75 22.95 33.34
N PRO A 153 29.50 22.66 34.41
CA PRO A 153 30.79 23.31 34.67
C PRO A 153 31.77 23.05 33.53
N THR A 154 32.48 24.09 33.07
CA THR A 154 33.49 23.99 32.00
C THR A 154 34.75 23.21 32.39
N ASP A 155 34.91 22.88 33.67
CA ASP A 155 36.10 22.25 34.24
C ASP A 155 35.90 20.76 34.52
N VAL A 156 35.36 19.99 33.57
CA VAL A 156 35.48 18.53 33.62
C VAL A 156 36.84 18.17 32.99
N PRO A 157 37.85 17.72 33.77
CA PRO A 157 39.13 17.35 33.20
C PRO A 157 38.94 16.20 32.21
N GLN A 158 39.37 16.41 30.96
CA GLN A 158 39.50 15.32 30.01
C GLN A 158 40.64 14.43 30.46
N THR A 159 40.32 13.33 31.15
CA THR A 159 41.29 12.26 31.41
C THR A 159 41.61 11.58 30.07
N HIS A 160 42.62 12.09 29.37
CA HIS A 160 43.36 11.33 28.39
C HIS A 160 44.30 10.40 29.16
N GLU A 161 43.84 9.18 29.46
CA GLU A 161 44.76 8.07 29.72
C GLU A 161 45.02 7.36 28.39
N GLU A 162 46.12 7.73 27.74
CA GLU A 162 46.81 6.82 26.82
C GLU A 162 47.58 5.79 27.66
N LYS A 163 47.22 4.52 27.50
CA LYS A 163 48.11 3.37 27.66
C LYS A 163 47.74 2.29 26.64
#